data_AF-A0A5E4CN68-F1
#
_entry.id   AF-A0A5E4CN68-F1
#
_cell.length_a   1.000
_cell.length_b   1.000
_cell.length_c   1.000
_cell.angle_alpha   90.00
_cell.angle_beta   90.00
_cell.angle_gamma   90.00
#
_symmetry.space_group_name_H-M   'P 1'
#
loop_
_entity.id
_entity.type
_entity.pdbx_description
1 polymer ?
#
loop_
_entity_poly.entity_id
_entity_poly.type
_entity_poly.pdbx_seq_one_letter_code
_entity_poly.pdbx_strand_id
1 'polypeptide(L)'
;MANLYSFEYSLSQSLEIAINEYNWALISFEVIDWLTPGRPVVISAPSNTWMVVLDPMKPGGPFEMMAQQTFGTRNITLKVHDILFGDVWLCSGQSNMQMTVLQIFNATRELSSAAAYQSVRILSVSLIQAEQELEDLDAVDLPWSKPTSENLGQGNFTYMSAVCWLFGRYLYDTLQYPIGLISSSWGGTPIEAWSSGRSLKACGILNQGPIPQDSVTGPSEHSVLWNAMIHPLQNMTLKGVIWYQGESNMNYNRDLYNCTFPALIEDWRQTFHHGSQGQTERFFPFGFVQLSSYLSNDNSDDGFPQIRWHQTADFGSVPNLKMPNTFMAVAMDLCDRNSPFGSIHPRDKETVAYRLHLGARAVAYGEKNLIFQGPLPENIELLAHKGLLNLTYYQQVQVQRQDDKIFEISCCSDHQCKWLPVPMSTFSTQTLTLDINSCYGTVDALRYAWTLWPCEYKQCPLYHPSSTLPAPPFIAFILDQVPGH
;
A
#
# COMPACT_ATOMS: atom_id res chain seq x y z
N MET A 1 32.97 -34.53 14.31
CA MET A 1 33.07 -33.37 13.40
C MET A 1 31.66 -32.86 13.21
N ALA A 2 31.40 -31.66 13.72
CA ALA A 2 30.08 -31.05 13.82
C ALA A 2 29.71 -30.42 12.48
N ASN A 3 28.57 -30.80 11.92
CA ASN A 3 27.90 -30.04 10.87
C ASN A 3 26.62 -29.46 11.47
N LEU A 4 26.59 -28.14 11.59
CA LEU A 4 25.37 -27.36 11.85
C LEU A 4 24.47 -27.46 10.61
N TYR A 5 23.18 -27.72 10.83
CA TYR A 5 22.14 -27.55 9.83
C TYR A 5 21.09 -26.60 10.42
N SER A 6 21.03 -25.39 9.86
CA SER A 6 19.95 -24.43 10.09
C SER A 6 18.80 -24.76 9.14
N PHE A 7 17.59 -24.87 9.69
CA PHE A 7 16.37 -25.17 8.92
C PHE A 7 15.66 -23.86 8.58
N GLU A 8 15.53 -23.57 7.29
CA GLU A 8 14.71 -22.48 6.75
C GLU A 8 13.24 -22.89 6.78
N TYR A 9 12.40 -22.04 7.37
CA TYR A 9 10.95 -22.20 7.41
C TYR A 9 10.32 -21.25 6.38
N SER A 10 9.84 -21.81 5.28
CA SER A 10 8.78 -21.21 4.46
C SER A 10 7.45 -21.48 5.16
N LEU A 11 6.73 -20.43 5.57
CA LEU A 11 5.37 -20.52 6.11
C LEU A 11 4.50 -19.55 5.30
N SER A 12 3.75 -20.11 4.38
CA SER A 12 2.44 -19.59 4.02
C SER A 12 1.40 -20.66 4.33
N GLN A 13 0.11 -20.39 4.20
CA GLN A 13 -0.94 -21.42 4.29
C GLN A 13 -0.93 -22.37 3.07
N SER A 14 0.24 -22.93 2.80
CA SER A 14 0.55 -24.09 1.97
C SER A 14 1.77 -24.75 2.61
N LEU A 15 1.60 -25.95 3.18
CA LEU A 15 2.72 -26.69 3.76
C LEU A 15 3.66 -27.16 2.64
N GLU A 16 4.78 -26.47 2.41
CA GLU A 16 5.85 -26.94 1.53
C GLU A 16 6.92 -27.66 2.34
N ILE A 17 7.04 -28.97 2.11
CA ILE A 17 8.10 -29.82 2.68
C ILE A 17 8.97 -30.31 1.52
N ALA A 18 10.11 -29.65 1.31
CA ALA A 18 11.14 -30.13 0.39
C ALA A 18 12.00 -31.22 1.07
N ILE A 19 11.90 -32.46 0.59
CA ILE A 19 12.80 -33.56 0.97
C ILE A 19 13.59 -33.95 -0.28
N ASN A 20 14.87 -33.58 -0.29
CA ASN A 20 15.81 -33.92 -1.33
C ASN A 20 16.26 -35.38 -1.12
N GLU A 21 15.85 -36.32 -1.97
CA GLU A 21 16.66 -37.51 -2.28
C GLU A 21 16.16 -38.25 -3.53
N TYR A 22 17.12 -38.57 -4.42
CA TYR A 22 16.94 -39.32 -5.66
C TYR A 22 16.34 -40.72 -5.41
N ASN A 23 15.06 -40.93 -5.74
CA ASN A 23 14.53 -42.13 -6.41
C ASN A 23 12.99 -42.06 -6.55
N TRP A 24 12.50 -42.60 -7.67
CA TRP A 24 11.09 -42.70 -8.01
C TRP A 24 10.35 -43.63 -7.03
N ALA A 25 9.44 -43.08 -6.22
CA ALA A 25 8.45 -43.83 -5.46
C ALA A 25 7.17 -43.00 -5.37
N LEU A 26 6.00 -43.66 -5.35
CA LEU A 26 4.75 -43.03 -4.92
C LEU A 26 4.91 -42.65 -3.44
N ILE A 27 5.09 -41.37 -3.16
CA ILE A 27 5.19 -40.85 -1.79
C ILE A 27 3.77 -40.43 -1.38
N SER A 28 3.20 -41.16 -0.42
CA SER A 28 1.98 -40.76 0.28
C SER A 28 2.34 -39.99 1.55
N PHE A 29 1.95 -38.73 1.66
CA PHE A 29 1.99 -37.96 2.90
C PHE A 29 0.63 -38.07 3.59
N GLU A 30 0.64 -38.32 4.90
CA GLU A 30 -0.54 -38.23 5.76
C GLU A 30 -0.35 -37.00 6.65
N VAL A 31 -1.07 -35.92 6.35
CA VAL A 31 -1.17 -34.76 7.25
C VAL A 31 -2.23 -35.11 8.29
N ILE A 32 -1.78 -35.53 9.47
CA ILE A 32 -2.66 -35.81 10.60
C ILE A 32 -2.91 -34.47 11.29
N ASP A 33 -3.99 -33.81 10.86
CA ASP A 33 -4.48 -32.61 11.52
C ASP A 33 -5.00 -32.99 12.93
N TRP A 34 -4.45 -32.35 13.97
CA TRP A 34 -5.01 -32.40 15.33
C TRP A 34 -5.74 -31.10 15.70
N LEU A 35 -5.83 -30.14 14.76
CA LEU A 35 -6.43 -28.82 14.98
C LEU A 35 -7.95 -28.86 14.91
N THR A 36 -8.49 -29.92 14.31
CA THR A 36 -9.88 -30.37 14.46
C THR A 36 -9.88 -31.90 14.67
N PRO A 37 -10.83 -32.49 15.42
CA PRO A 37 -11.07 -33.93 15.33
C PRO A 37 -11.65 -34.22 13.94
N GLY A 38 -10.77 -34.40 12.96
CA GLY A 38 -11.04 -34.52 11.54
C GLY A 38 -10.09 -35.51 10.87
N ARG A 39 -10.47 -36.00 9.69
CA ARG A 39 -9.75 -37.06 8.99
C ARG A 39 -8.38 -36.55 8.52
N PRO A 40 -7.32 -37.37 8.63
CA PRO A 40 -6.03 -37.03 8.04
C PRO A 40 -6.18 -36.74 6.54
N VAL A 41 -5.50 -35.69 6.06
CA VAL A 41 -5.45 -35.35 4.64
C VAL A 41 -4.29 -36.11 4.02
N VAL A 42 -4.60 -37.01 3.09
CA VAL A 42 -3.60 -37.82 2.39
C VAL A 42 -3.28 -37.20 1.04
N ILE A 43 -2.01 -36.94 0.78
CA ILE A 43 -1.52 -36.44 -0.51
C ILE A 43 -0.68 -37.55 -1.15
N SER A 44 -0.92 -37.81 -2.43
CA SER A 44 -0.05 -38.62 -3.26
C SER A 44 0.35 -37.80 -4.49
N ALA A 45 1.46 -37.06 -4.40
CA ALA A 45 1.95 -36.22 -5.47
C ALA A 45 3.29 -36.76 -6.02
N PRO A 46 3.50 -36.76 -7.35
CA PRO A 46 4.77 -37.16 -7.96
C PRO A 46 5.87 -36.07 -7.88
N SER A 47 5.56 -34.89 -7.35
CA SER A 47 6.47 -33.74 -7.25
C SER A 47 7.16 -33.65 -5.88
N ASN A 48 8.37 -33.07 -5.86
CA ASN A 48 9.12 -32.77 -4.64
C ASN A 48 8.51 -31.63 -3.82
N THR A 49 7.59 -30.88 -4.41
CA THR A 49 6.85 -29.78 -3.80
C THR A 49 5.36 -30.11 -3.85
N TRP A 50 4.65 -29.88 -2.76
CA TRP A 50 3.22 -30.15 -2.66
C TRP A 50 2.56 -29.07 -1.80
N MET A 51 1.25 -28.94 -1.97
CA MET A 51 0.43 -27.95 -1.26
C MET A 51 -0.82 -28.64 -0.72
N VAL A 52 -1.17 -28.32 0.52
CA VAL A 52 -2.46 -28.70 1.13
C VAL A 52 -3.21 -27.44 1.50
N VAL A 53 -4.45 -27.37 1.06
CA VAL A 53 -5.43 -26.41 1.56
C VAL A 53 -6.08 -27.01 2.79
N LEU A 54 -5.97 -26.31 3.93
CA LEU A 54 -6.64 -26.70 5.16
C LEU A 54 -8.07 -26.18 5.16
N ASP A 55 -8.96 -26.86 5.87
CA ASP A 55 -10.30 -26.34 6.12
C ASP A 55 -10.21 -24.97 6.84
N PRO A 56 -11.15 -24.04 6.57
CA PRO A 56 -11.13 -22.72 7.21
C PRO A 56 -11.12 -22.81 8.74
N MET A 57 -10.08 -22.23 9.35
CA MET A 57 -9.89 -22.21 10.79
C MET A 57 -10.35 -20.89 11.39
N LYS A 58 -10.94 -20.95 12.59
CA LYS A 58 -11.19 -19.73 13.36
C LYS A 58 -9.85 -19.07 13.74
N PRO A 59 -9.76 -17.73 13.74
CA PRO A 59 -8.56 -17.04 14.19
C PRO A 59 -8.18 -17.42 15.63
N GLY A 60 -6.89 -17.55 15.90
CA GLY A 60 -6.37 -17.91 17.22
C GLY A 60 -5.11 -18.76 17.17
N GLY A 61 -4.86 -19.47 18.28
CA GLY A 61 -3.67 -20.28 18.52
C GLY A 61 -3.00 -19.90 19.85
N PRO A 62 -1.76 -20.35 20.11
CA PRO A 62 -0.94 -21.17 19.23
C PRO A 62 -1.49 -22.59 19.05
N PHE A 63 -1.23 -23.14 17.87
CA PHE A 63 -1.62 -24.45 17.42
C PHE A 63 -0.39 -25.31 17.08
N GLU A 64 -0.58 -26.62 16.97
CA GLU A 64 0.45 -27.58 16.56
C GLU A 64 -0.02 -28.39 15.35
N MET A 65 0.85 -28.55 14.36
CA MET A 65 0.59 -29.39 13.19
C MET A 65 1.58 -30.53 13.11
N MET A 66 1.11 -31.71 12.69
CA MET A 66 1.95 -32.85 12.37
C MET A 66 1.83 -33.23 10.90
N ALA A 67 2.97 -33.36 10.24
CA ALA A 67 3.08 -33.98 8.93
C ALA A 67 3.79 -35.32 9.07
N GLN A 68 3.19 -36.39 8.59
CA GLN A 68 3.80 -37.71 8.57
C GLN A 68 4.04 -38.16 7.13
N GLN A 69 5.25 -38.65 6.88
CA GLN A 69 5.64 -39.25 5.61
C GLN A 69 6.03 -40.71 5.87
N THR A 70 5.50 -41.61 5.05
CA THR A 70 5.87 -43.03 5.07
C THR A 70 6.64 -43.37 3.79
N PHE A 71 7.90 -43.80 3.95
CA PHE A 71 8.75 -44.27 2.86
C PHE A 71 9.18 -45.73 3.13
N GLY A 72 8.54 -46.68 2.43
CA GLY A 72 8.75 -48.11 2.67
C GLY A 72 8.35 -48.51 4.09
N THR A 73 9.32 -48.89 4.93
CA THR A 73 9.12 -49.21 6.35
C THR A 73 9.47 -48.06 7.30
N ARG A 74 9.96 -46.92 6.77
CA ARG A 74 10.34 -45.75 7.58
C ARG A 74 9.17 -44.77 7.65
N ASN A 75 8.86 -44.33 8.86
CA ASN A 75 7.93 -43.22 9.11
C ASN A 75 8.73 -42.02 9.63
N ILE A 76 8.61 -40.89 8.95
CA ILE A 76 9.16 -39.60 9.37
C ILE A 76 7.98 -38.74 9.81
N THR A 77 8.09 -38.13 10.98
CA THR A 77 7.09 -37.19 11.49
C THR A 77 7.74 -35.85 11.76
N LEU A 78 7.19 -34.80 11.16
CA LEU A 78 7.52 -33.40 11.41
C LEU A 78 6.43 -32.78 12.28
N LYS A 79 6.85 -32.02 13.29
CA LYS A 79 5.97 -31.23 14.16
C LYS A 79 6.27 -29.76 13.98
N VAL A 80 5.23 -28.98 13.72
CA VAL A 80 5.28 -27.52 13.64
C VAL A 80 4.50 -26.96 14.83
N HIS A 81 5.13 -26.08 15.60
CA HIS A 81 4.57 -25.46 16.81
C HIS A 81 4.37 -23.95 16.60
N ASP A 82 3.65 -23.29 17.52
CA ASP A 82 3.40 -21.83 17.51
C ASP A 82 2.67 -21.31 16.25
N ILE A 83 1.76 -22.13 15.70
CA ILE A 83 0.97 -21.76 14.53
C ILE A 83 -0.18 -20.85 14.95
N LEU A 84 -0.34 -19.71 14.28
CA LEU A 84 -1.47 -18.80 14.47
C LEU A 84 -2.31 -18.75 13.19
N PHE A 85 -3.64 -18.75 13.35
CA PHE A 85 -4.56 -18.42 12.27
C PHE A 85 -5.07 -17.00 12.45
N GLY A 86 -5.05 -16.23 11.38
CA GLY A 86 -5.38 -14.81 11.39
C GLY A 86 -5.19 -14.20 10.01
N ASP A 87 -5.33 -12.88 9.94
CA ASP A 87 -5.23 -12.17 8.67
C ASP A 87 -3.78 -11.79 8.36
N VAL A 88 -3.35 -12.05 7.12
CA VAL A 88 -2.01 -11.71 6.64
C VAL A 88 -2.05 -10.53 5.69
N TRP A 89 -1.22 -9.52 5.93
CA TRP A 89 -1.09 -8.34 5.08
C TRP A 89 0.32 -8.23 4.50
N LEU A 90 0.39 -7.99 3.18
CA LEU A 90 1.64 -7.71 2.48
C LEU A 90 1.85 -6.20 2.36
N CYS A 91 2.99 -5.71 2.82
CA CYS A 91 3.37 -4.31 2.78
C CYS A 91 4.53 -4.11 1.80
N SER A 92 4.32 -3.29 0.78
CA SER A 92 5.26 -3.12 -0.32
C SER A 92 5.37 -1.68 -0.81
N GLY A 93 6.37 -1.44 -1.66
CA GLY A 93 6.69 -0.13 -2.22
C GLY A 93 8.15 0.24 -2.01
N GLN A 94 8.43 1.54 -1.93
CA GLN A 94 9.80 2.08 -1.92
C GLN A 94 10.23 2.55 -0.53
N SER A 95 11.12 3.54 -0.47
CA SER A 95 11.88 3.94 0.72
C SER A 95 10.98 4.35 1.88
N ASN A 96 9.86 5.03 1.62
CA ASN A 96 8.90 5.38 2.65
C ASN A 96 8.14 4.18 3.25
N MET A 97 7.96 3.09 2.48
CA MET A 97 7.57 1.79 3.02
C MET A 97 8.73 1.14 3.78
N GLN A 98 9.95 1.20 3.23
CA GLN A 98 11.15 0.54 3.77
C GLN A 98 11.68 1.16 5.07
N MET A 99 11.32 2.41 5.40
CA MET A 99 11.73 3.06 6.65
C MET A 99 11.39 2.18 7.86
N THR A 100 12.38 1.92 8.70
CA THR A 100 12.24 1.07 9.90
C THR A 100 11.72 1.85 11.09
N VAL A 101 11.35 1.15 12.18
CA VAL A 101 10.79 1.77 13.38
C VAL A 101 11.77 2.73 14.06
N LEU A 102 13.09 2.61 13.85
CA LEU A 102 14.05 3.60 14.36
C LEU A 102 13.95 4.97 13.69
N GLN A 103 13.36 5.04 12.50
CA GLN A 103 13.39 6.22 11.65
C GLN A 103 12.17 7.13 11.83
N ILE A 104 11.27 6.82 12.77
CA ILE A 104 9.99 7.52 12.95
C ILE A 104 9.93 8.26 14.30
N PHE A 105 9.03 9.23 14.44
CA PHE A 105 8.97 10.06 15.66
C PHE A 105 8.69 9.27 16.95
N ASN A 106 7.84 8.24 16.90
CA ASN A 106 7.42 7.45 18.05
C ASN A 106 8.27 6.18 18.30
N ALA A 107 9.44 6.07 17.68
CA ALA A 107 10.33 4.90 17.72
C ALA A 107 10.49 4.29 19.13
N THR A 108 10.87 5.10 20.12
CA THR A 108 11.13 4.63 21.50
C THR A 108 9.90 3.96 22.13
N ARG A 109 8.71 4.50 21.88
CA ARG A 109 7.46 3.94 22.40
C ARG A 109 7.15 2.61 21.72
N GLU A 110 7.27 2.57 20.39
CA GLU A 110 6.94 1.38 19.61
C GLU A 110 7.86 0.22 20.00
N LEU A 111 9.17 0.44 20.04
CA LEU A 111 10.14 -0.59 20.40
C LEU A 111 9.97 -1.10 21.84
N SER A 112 9.67 -0.22 22.80
CA SER A 112 9.44 -0.64 24.19
C SER A 112 8.13 -1.40 24.40
N SER A 113 7.14 -1.18 23.54
CA SER A 113 5.82 -1.84 23.62
C SER A 113 5.71 -3.14 22.82
N ALA A 114 6.70 -3.47 21.96
CA ALA A 114 6.67 -4.62 21.05
C ALA A 114 6.30 -5.94 21.75
N ALA A 115 6.78 -6.13 22.99
CA ALA A 115 6.50 -7.32 23.79
C ALA A 115 5.00 -7.55 24.08
N ALA A 116 4.14 -6.52 24.01
CA ALA A 116 2.70 -6.64 24.22
C ALA A 116 1.95 -7.30 23.05
N TYR A 117 2.58 -7.41 21.88
CA TYR A 117 1.94 -7.82 20.62
C TYR A 117 2.36 -9.23 20.17
N GLN A 118 2.39 -10.18 21.10
CA GLN A 118 2.86 -11.56 20.83
C GLN A 118 1.92 -12.39 19.95
N SER A 119 0.79 -11.83 19.52
CA SER A 119 -0.12 -12.44 18.53
C SER A 119 0.01 -11.78 17.15
N VAL A 120 0.85 -10.75 17.02
CA VAL A 120 1.32 -10.24 15.73
C VAL A 120 2.54 -11.05 15.31
N ARG A 121 2.63 -11.40 14.04
CA ARG A 121 3.81 -12.05 13.44
C ARG A 121 4.33 -11.18 12.30
N ILE A 122 5.65 -11.06 12.22
CA ILE A 122 6.33 -10.25 11.21
C ILE A 122 7.31 -11.11 10.41
N LEU A 123 7.40 -10.83 9.11
CA LEU A 123 8.36 -11.41 8.18
C LEU A 123 8.93 -10.29 7.31
N SER A 124 10.22 -10.36 6.96
CA SER A 124 10.84 -9.43 6.00
C SER A 124 11.58 -10.18 4.91
N VAL A 125 11.20 -9.89 3.66
CA VAL A 125 11.82 -10.45 2.46
C VAL A 125 13.14 -9.74 2.19
N SER A 126 14.17 -10.50 1.81
CA SER A 126 15.48 -9.94 1.46
C SER A 126 15.43 -9.12 0.17
N LEU A 127 16.33 -8.14 0.07
CA LEU A 127 16.48 -7.31 -1.13
C LEU A 127 17.14 -8.10 -2.26
N ILE A 128 16.33 -8.80 -3.05
CA ILE A 128 16.75 -9.61 -4.21
C ILE A 128 16.03 -9.13 -5.47
N GLN A 129 16.70 -9.24 -6.62
CA GLN A 129 16.12 -8.94 -7.93
C GLN A 129 16.37 -10.12 -8.87
N ALA A 130 15.46 -10.38 -9.80
CA ALA A 130 15.60 -11.47 -10.78
C ALA A 130 15.02 -11.09 -12.14
N GLU A 131 15.67 -11.52 -13.22
CA GLU A 131 15.18 -11.28 -14.59
C GLU A 131 13.92 -12.11 -14.92
N GLN A 132 13.69 -13.19 -14.18
CA GLN A 132 12.57 -14.10 -14.37
C GLN A 132 11.84 -14.33 -13.04
N GLU A 133 10.53 -14.57 -13.13
CA GLU A 133 9.66 -14.92 -12.01
C GLU A 133 10.24 -16.14 -11.26
N LEU A 134 10.54 -15.95 -9.98
CA LEU A 134 11.01 -17.02 -9.09
C LEU A 134 9.80 -17.75 -8.49
N GLU A 135 9.93 -19.06 -8.28
CA GLU A 135 8.88 -19.88 -7.67
C GLU A 135 8.87 -19.77 -6.13
N ASP A 136 10.01 -19.47 -5.52
CA ASP A 136 10.17 -19.27 -4.08
C ASP A 136 11.16 -18.12 -3.80
N LEU A 137 11.13 -17.60 -2.57
CA LEU A 137 12.02 -16.54 -2.12
C LEU A 137 13.45 -17.07 -2.08
N ASP A 138 14.37 -16.36 -2.74
CA ASP A 138 15.81 -16.69 -2.70
C ASP A 138 16.40 -16.49 -1.29
N ALA A 139 15.91 -15.48 -0.56
CA ALA A 139 16.34 -15.20 0.81
C ALA A 139 15.26 -14.44 1.62
N VAL A 140 15.32 -14.61 2.94
CA VAL A 140 14.44 -13.95 3.91
C VAL A 140 15.31 -13.33 5.02
N ASP A 141 15.26 -12.01 5.17
CA ASP A 141 16.05 -11.28 6.18
C ASP A 141 15.53 -11.53 7.60
N LEU A 142 14.20 -11.69 7.73
CA LEU A 142 13.56 -12.03 8.99
C LEU A 142 12.48 -13.08 8.74
N PRO A 143 12.70 -14.36 9.11
CA PRO A 143 11.64 -15.37 9.05
C PRO A 143 10.52 -14.99 10.03
N TRP A 144 9.34 -15.61 9.86
CA TRP A 144 8.19 -15.35 10.72
C TRP A 144 8.56 -15.35 12.20
N SER A 145 8.42 -14.18 12.82
CA SER A 145 8.92 -13.93 14.16
C SER A 145 7.90 -13.16 15.00
N LYS A 146 8.00 -13.30 16.32
CA LYS A 146 7.33 -12.38 17.24
C LYS A 146 8.03 -11.02 17.17
N PRO A 147 7.31 -9.91 17.28
CA PRO A 147 7.95 -8.60 17.31
C PRO A 147 8.79 -8.44 18.58
N THR A 148 10.01 -7.93 18.41
CA THR A 148 10.92 -7.55 19.48
C THR A 148 11.46 -6.15 19.19
N SER A 149 12.03 -5.49 20.20
CA SER A 149 12.70 -4.21 19.98
C SER A 149 13.89 -4.34 19.02
N GLU A 150 14.52 -5.51 18.96
CA GLU A 150 15.68 -5.77 18.11
C GLU A 150 15.27 -5.89 16.64
N ASN A 151 14.29 -6.74 16.32
CA ASN A 151 13.89 -6.98 14.94
C ASN A 151 13.06 -5.84 14.33
N LEU A 152 12.31 -5.08 15.13
CA LEU A 152 11.65 -3.86 14.66
C LEU A 152 12.63 -2.69 14.46
N GLY A 153 13.72 -2.70 15.23
CA GLY A 153 14.69 -1.60 15.31
C GLY A 153 16.04 -1.92 14.70
N GLN A 154 16.13 -2.81 13.70
CA GLN A 154 17.41 -3.32 13.22
C GLN A 154 18.20 -2.36 12.30
N GLY A 155 18.26 -1.07 12.61
CA GLY A 155 18.96 -0.07 11.81
C GLY A 155 18.08 0.58 10.72
N ASN A 156 18.67 1.47 9.93
CA ASN A 156 17.93 2.29 8.96
C ASN A 156 17.83 1.57 7.62
N PHE A 157 16.63 1.49 7.05
CA PHE A 157 16.35 0.86 5.74
C PHE A 157 16.86 -0.58 5.59
N THR A 158 16.95 -1.32 6.68
CA THR A 158 17.44 -2.71 6.68
C THR A 158 16.28 -3.69 6.54
N TYR A 159 15.52 -3.94 7.60
CA TYR A 159 14.33 -4.80 7.56
C TYR A 159 13.23 -4.39 8.55
N MET A 160 12.02 -4.88 8.29
CA MET A 160 10.70 -4.52 8.85
C MET A 160 10.26 -3.04 8.72
N SER A 161 9.32 -2.81 7.80
CA SER A 161 8.64 -1.53 7.61
C SER A 161 7.92 -1.01 8.86
N ALA A 162 8.19 0.25 9.22
CA ALA A 162 7.48 0.97 10.29
C ALA A 162 6.00 1.14 9.98
N VAL A 163 5.65 1.49 8.74
CA VAL A 163 4.25 1.65 8.32
C VAL A 163 3.52 0.32 8.45
N CYS A 164 4.15 -0.77 8.01
CA CYS A 164 3.57 -2.11 8.10
C CYS A 164 3.35 -2.54 9.56
N TRP A 165 4.37 -2.36 10.42
CA TRP A 165 4.28 -2.65 11.84
C TRP A 165 3.13 -1.88 12.50
N LEU A 166 3.10 -0.55 12.36
CA LEU A 166 2.09 0.30 12.97
C LEU A 166 0.68 -0.04 12.47
N PHE A 167 0.52 -0.32 11.18
CA PHE A 167 -0.75 -0.71 10.58
C PHE A 167 -1.29 -2.00 11.19
N GLY A 168 -0.47 -3.06 11.23
CA GLY A 168 -0.88 -4.33 11.83
C GLY A 168 -1.10 -4.25 13.33
N ARG A 169 -0.30 -3.43 14.04
CA ARG A 169 -0.51 -3.13 15.46
C ARG A 169 -1.89 -2.52 15.71
N TYR A 170 -2.25 -1.49 14.95
CA TYR A 170 -3.58 -0.86 15.06
C TYR A 170 -4.72 -1.82 14.71
N LEU A 171 -4.53 -2.68 13.70
CA LEU A 171 -5.50 -3.72 13.38
C LEU A 171 -5.66 -4.69 14.54
N TYR A 172 -4.56 -5.18 15.11
CA TYR A 172 -4.60 -6.06 16.28
C TYR A 172 -5.33 -5.41 17.46
N ASP A 173 -5.01 -4.15 17.77
CA ASP A 173 -5.68 -3.38 18.84
C ASP A 173 -7.21 -3.30 18.64
N THR A 174 -7.67 -3.29 17.39
CA THR A 174 -9.10 -3.20 17.06
C THR A 174 -9.78 -4.56 16.99
N LEU A 175 -9.12 -5.53 16.35
CA LEU A 175 -9.72 -6.81 15.96
C LEU A 175 -9.51 -7.89 17.03
N GLN A 176 -8.47 -7.77 17.84
CA GLN A 176 -8.16 -8.68 18.96
C GLN A 176 -7.98 -10.15 18.54
N TYR A 177 -7.45 -10.40 17.34
CA TYR A 177 -7.01 -11.73 16.87
C TYR A 177 -5.70 -11.64 16.08
N PRO A 178 -5.00 -12.77 15.82
CA PRO A 178 -3.67 -12.74 15.21
C PRO A 178 -3.58 -12.01 13.87
N ILE A 179 -2.50 -11.25 13.67
CA ILE A 179 -2.21 -10.53 12.42
C ILE A 179 -0.80 -10.89 11.94
N GLY A 180 -0.68 -11.31 10.69
CA GLY A 180 0.59 -11.53 10.01
C GLY A 180 0.95 -10.33 9.13
N LEU A 181 2.22 -9.93 9.13
CA LEU A 181 2.75 -8.83 8.35
C LEU A 181 3.98 -9.26 7.56
N ILE A 182 3.95 -9.04 6.25
CA ILE A 182 5.07 -9.31 5.36
C ILE A 182 5.60 -7.98 4.83
N SER A 183 6.87 -7.68 5.08
CA SER A 183 7.57 -6.51 4.54
C SER A 183 8.35 -6.91 3.29
N SER A 184 7.97 -6.38 2.13
CA SER A 184 8.65 -6.59 0.84
C SER A 184 8.77 -5.24 0.11
N SER A 185 9.84 -4.50 0.39
CA SER A 185 9.98 -3.10 -0.04
C SER A 185 11.43 -2.73 -0.30
N TRP A 186 11.69 -1.90 -1.31
CA TRP A 186 13.05 -1.47 -1.70
C TRP A 186 13.07 -0.02 -2.15
N GLY A 187 13.83 0.82 -1.47
CA GLY A 187 13.97 2.24 -1.74
C GLY A 187 14.48 2.61 -3.13
N GLY A 188 14.03 3.77 -3.61
CA GLY A 188 14.49 4.35 -4.88
C GLY A 188 13.92 3.69 -6.13
N THR A 189 12.87 2.89 -6.01
CA THR A 189 12.34 2.05 -7.09
C THR A 189 11.07 2.65 -7.70
N PRO A 190 10.96 2.64 -9.04
CA PRO A 190 9.75 3.04 -9.74
C PRO A 190 8.76 1.86 -9.81
N ILE A 191 7.49 2.13 -10.12
CA ILE A 191 6.43 1.10 -10.16
C ILE A 191 6.72 -0.01 -11.18
N GLU A 192 7.50 0.30 -12.23
CA GLU A 192 7.91 -0.63 -13.27
C GLU A 192 8.73 -1.82 -12.74
N ALA A 193 9.53 -1.62 -11.69
CA ALA A 193 10.29 -2.72 -11.08
C ALA A 193 9.38 -3.72 -10.34
N TRP A 194 8.23 -3.26 -9.85
CA TRP A 194 7.25 -4.01 -9.06
C TRP A 194 6.08 -4.56 -9.87
N SER A 195 6.02 -4.20 -11.15
CA SER A 195 4.96 -4.60 -12.06
C SER A 195 5.43 -5.79 -12.88
N SER A 196 4.59 -6.80 -13.05
CA SER A 196 4.86 -7.90 -13.98
C SER A 196 4.94 -7.39 -15.43
N GLY A 197 5.63 -8.11 -16.31
CA GLY A 197 5.70 -7.74 -17.73
C GLY A 197 4.32 -7.69 -18.40
N ARG A 198 3.36 -8.49 -17.92
CA ARG A 198 1.96 -8.49 -18.42
C ARG A 198 1.23 -7.19 -18.06
N SER A 199 1.34 -6.71 -16.81
CA SER A 199 0.72 -5.44 -16.39
C SER A 199 1.33 -4.22 -17.07
N LEU A 200 2.66 -4.18 -17.26
CA LEU A 200 3.34 -3.11 -17.99
C LEU A 200 2.92 -3.05 -19.46
N LYS A 201 2.88 -4.21 -20.13
CA LYS A 201 2.44 -4.30 -21.52
C LYS A 201 1.00 -3.82 -21.70
N ALA A 202 0.11 -4.06 -20.74
CA ALA A 202 -1.27 -3.58 -20.78
C ALA A 202 -1.37 -2.04 -20.80
N CYS A 203 -0.36 -1.34 -20.29
CA CYS A 203 -0.25 0.12 -20.29
C CYS A 203 0.65 0.67 -21.41
N GLY A 204 1.02 -0.15 -22.39
CA GLY A 204 1.87 0.28 -23.51
C GLY A 204 3.36 0.43 -23.17
N ILE A 205 3.78 0.03 -21.96
CA ILE A 205 5.19 -0.07 -21.59
C ILE A 205 5.69 -1.42 -22.10
N LEU A 206 6.32 -1.41 -23.27
CA LEU A 206 7.06 -2.55 -23.80
C LEU A 206 8.41 -2.66 -23.07
N ASN A 207 9.05 -3.83 -23.05
CA ASN A 207 10.40 -4.03 -22.50
C ASN A 207 11.38 -3.02 -23.12
N GLN A 208 11.48 -1.86 -22.48
CA GLN A 208 12.49 -0.86 -22.75
C GLN A 208 13.65 -1.22 -21.84
N GLY A 209 14.88 -0.97 -22.29
CA GLY A 209 16.09 -1.23 -21.50
C GLY A 209 16.04 -0.54 -20.12
N PRO A 210 17.13 -0.67 -19.34
CA PRO A 210 17.14 -0.18 -17.96
C PRO A 210 16.67 1.27 -17.86
N ILE A 211 15.86 1.55 -16.84
CA ILE A 211 15.35 2.89 -16.53
C ILE A 211 16.55 3.81 -16.34
N PRO A 212 16.56 5.02 -16.93
CA PRO A 212 17.70 5.93 -16.83
C PRO A 212 18.14 6.14 -15.38
N GLN A 213 19.43 5.93 -15.08
CA GLN A 213 19.98 6.02 -13.71
C GLN A 213 19.76 7.38 -13.05
N ASP A 214 19.62 8.46 -13.83
CA ASP A 214 19.33 9.80 -13.30
C ASP A 214 17.90 9.93 -12.73
N SER A 215 17.03 8.95 -13.00
CA SER A 215 15.62 8.98 -12.58
C SER A 215 15.33 8.20 -11.29
N VAL A 216 16.20 7.23 -10.93
CA VAL A 216 15.93 6.27 -9.85
C VAL A 216 17.21 5.90 -9.10
N THR A 217 17.11 5.57 -7.81
CA THR A 217 18.27 5.25 -6.96
C THR A 217 18.34 3.78 -6.52
N GLY A 218 17.27 3.01 -6.76
CA GLY A 218 17.21 1.57 -6.51
C GLY A 218 17.24 0.76 -7.82
N PRO A 219 16.87 -0.53 -7.75
CA PRO A 219 16.67 -1.38 -8.92
C PRO A 219 15.86 -0.66 -10.02
N SER A 220 16.45 -0.63 -11.22
CA SER A 220 16.00 0.21 -12.33
C SER A 220 15.56 -0.63 -13.55
N GLU A 221 15.49 -1.94 -13.42
CA GLU A 221 15.01 -2.82 -14.49
C GLU A 221 13.53 -3.14 -14.30
N HIS A 222 12.82 -3.39 -15.40
CA HIS A 222 11.39 -3.71 -15.36
C HIS A 222 11.18 -5.09 -14.75
N SER A 223 10.13 -5.23 -13.94
CA SER A 223 9.69 -6.49 -13.31
C SER A 223 10.67 -7.20 -12.38
N VAL A 224 11.90 -6.71 -12.20
CA VAL A 224 12.90 -7.49 -11.46
C VAL A 224 12.59 -7.69 -9.98
N LEU A 225 11.80 -6.79 -9.36
CA LEU A 225 11.35 -6.92 -7.98
C LEU A 225 10.02 -7.65 -7.87
N TRP A 226 9.14 -7.50 -8.87
CA TRP A 226 7.99 -8.40 -9.02
C TRP A 226 8.46 -9.86 -9.01
N ASN A 227 9.42 -10.17 -9.88
CA ASN A 227 9.94 -11.51 -10.11
C ASN A 227 10.55 -12.16 -8.87
N ALA A 228 11.29 -11.40 -8.05
CA ALA A 228 12.06 -11.95 -6.93
C ALA A 228 11.42 -11.75 -5.55
N MET A 229 10.61 -10.69 -5.36
CA MET A 229 10.15 -10.29 -4.03
C MET A 229 8.63 -10.34 -3.86
N ILE A 230 7.85 -10.52 -4.94
CA ILE A 230 6.39 -10.56 -4.91
C ILE A 230 5.85 -11.86 -5.49
N HIS A 231 6.24 -12.23 -6.71
CA HIS A 231 5.76 -13.45 -7.38
C HIS A 231 5.98 -14.71 -6.53
N PRO A 232 7.11 -14.91 -5.84
CA PRO A 232 7.29 -16.05 -4.92
C PRO A 232 6.26 -16.16 -3.80
N LEU A 233 5.62 -15.05 -3.44
CA LEU A 233 4.60 -15.03 -2.39
C LEU A 233 3.22 -15.43 -2.92
N GLN A 234 3.05 -15.71 -4.21
CA GLN A 234 1.73 -15.90 -4.85
C GLN A 234 0.88 -17.02 -4.23
N ASN A 235 1.52 -18.02 -3.61
CA ASN A 235 0.85 -19.14 -2.96
C ASN A 235 0.33 -18.80 -1.55
N MET A 236 0.69 -17.64 -1.01
CA MET A 236 0.22 -17.18 0.30
C MET A 236 -1.26 -16.79 0.24
N THR A 237 -2.00 -17.10 1.32
CA THR A 237 -3.35 -16.57 1.53
C THR A 237 -3.26 -15.20 2.17
N LEU A 238 -3.69 -14.15 1.45
CA LEU A 238 -3.63 -12.77 1.92
C LEU A 238 -5.01 -12.20 2.23
N LYS A 239 -5.07 -11.39 3.29
CA LYS A 239 -6.22 -10.52 3.57
C LYS A 239 -6.16 -9.23 2.74
N GLY A 240 -4.97 -8.68 2.51
CA GLY A 240 -4.82 -7.44 1.78
C GLY A 240 -3.37 -7.00 1.55
N VAL A 241 -3.22 -5.91 0.80
CA VAL A 241 -1.92 -5.28 0.52
C VAL A 241 -1.93 -3.82 1.00
N ILE A 242 -0.78 -3.35 1.49
CA ILE A 242 -0.49 -1.94 1.76
C ILE A 242 0.67 -1.52 0.86
N TRP A 243 0.50 -0.40 0.14
CA TRP A 243 1.45 0.10 -0.84
C TRP A 243 1.88 1.53 -0.56
N TYR A 244 3.19 1.80 -0.60
CA TYR A 244 3.71 3.16 -0.47
C TYR A 244 4.85 3.39 -1.46
N GLN A 245 4.48 3.91 -2.63
CA GLN A 245 5.39 4.20 -3.72
C GLN A 245 4.79 5.28 -4.63
N GLY A 246 5.68 5.95 -5.35
CA GLY A 246 5.35 6.85 -6.45
C GLY A 246 6.39 7.94 -6.63
N GLU A 247 7.22 8.20 -5.62
CA GLU A 247 8.19 9.29 -5.63
C GLU A 247 9.19 9.12 -6.79
N SER A 248 9.62 7.90 -7.08
CA SER A 248 10.54 7.60 -8.20
C SER A 248 9.88 7.70 -9.58
N ASN A 249 8.56 7.87 -9.66
CA ASN A 249 7.83 8.11 -10.90
C ASN A 249 7.56 9.60 -11.15
N MET A 250 7.97 10.52 -10.26
CA MET A 250 7.77 11.97 -10.46
C MET A 250 8.42 12.50 -11.75
N ASN A 251 9.49 11.85 -12.22
CA ASN A 251 10.28 12.24 -13.40
C ASN A 251 10.41 11.09 -14.42
N TYR A 252 9.70 9.97 -14.24
CA TYR A 252 9.79 8.80 -15.09
C TYR A 252 8.43 8.15 -15.28
N ASN A 253 7.97 8.08 -16.56
CA ASN A 253 6.65 7.57 -16.94
C ASN A 253 5.49 8.12 -16.10
N ARG A 254 5.62 9.37 -15.62
CA ARG A 254 4.67 10.02 -14.72
C ARG A 254 3.22 9.93 -15.23
N ASP A 255 3.01 10.29 -16.50
CA ASP A 255 1.68 10.33 -17.13
C ASP A 255 1.07 8.93 -17.32
N LEU A 256 1.88 7.86 -17.23
CA LEU A 256 1.42 6.48 -17.33
C LEU A 256 1.05 5.88 -15.97
N TYR A 257 1.36 6.56 -14.86
CA TYR A 257 1.09 6.05 -13.51
C TYR A 257 -0.41 5.79 -13.26
N ASN A 258 -1.29 6.57 -13.91
CA ASN A 258 -2.74 6.39 -13.88
C ASN A 258 -3.23 5.09 -14.53
N CYS A 259 -2.37 4.43 -15.31
CA CYS A 259 -2.59 3.13 -15.91
C CYS A 259 -1.81 2.04 -15.15
N THR A 260 -0.50 2.25 -14.94
CA THR A 260 0.38 1.21 -14.38
C THR A 260 0.00 0.83 -12.96
N PHE A 261 -0.44 1.78 -12.12
CA PHE A 261 -0.83 1.46 -10.76
C PHE A 261 -2.13 0.65 -10.67
N PRO A 262 -3.24 1.02 -11.34
CA PRO A 262 -4.40 0.14 -11.45
C PRO A 262 -4.09 -1.22 -12.07
N ALA A 263 -3.24 -1.26 -13.11
CA ALA A 263 -2.83 -2.50 -13.73
C ALA A 263 -2.07 -3.40 -12.75
N LEU A 264 -1.11 -2.87 -11.98
CA LEU A 264 -0.39 -3.61 -10.94
C LEU A 264 -1.36 -4.21 -9.91
N ILE A 265 -2.32 -3.43 -9.41
CA ILE A 265 -3.29 -3.90 -8.41
C ILE A 265 -4.10 -5.09 -8.95
N GLU A 266 -4.61 -4.96 -10.17
CA GLU A 266 -5.39 -6.02 -10.81
C GLU A 266 -4.55 -7.26 -11.10
N ASP A 267 -3.30 -7.05 -11.49
CA ASP A 267 -2.33 -8.09 -11.77
C ASP A 267 -2.02 -8.95 -10.54
N TRP A 268 -1.72 -8.29 -9.43
CA TRP A 268 -1.45 -8.91 -8.13
C TRP A 268 -2.69 -9.65 -7.63
N ARG A 269 -3.87 -9.03 -7.73
CA ARG A 269 -5.14 -9.68 -7.39
C ARG A 269 -5.35 -11.01 -8.11
N GLN A 270 -5.08 -11.04 -9.41
CA GLN A 270 -5.17 -12.26 -10.19
C GLN A 270 -4.10 -13.28 -9.78
N THR A 271 -2.84 -12.85 -9.61
CA THR A 271 -1.73 -13.75 -9.27
C THR A 271 -1.94 -14.41 -7.91
N PHE A 272 -2.20 -13.64 -6.85
CA PHE A 272 -2.42 -14.21 -5.53
C PHE A 272 -3.69 -15.06 -5.47
N HIS A 273 -4.77 -14.68 -6.16
CA HIS A 273 -5.97 -15.51 -6.23
C HIS A 273 -5.69 -16.86 -6.89
N HIS A 274 -4.99 -16.89 -8.03
CA HIS A 274 -4.67 -18.14 -8.71
C HIS A 274 -3.62 -18.97 -7.97
N GLY A 275 -2.52 -18.36 -7.50
CA GLY A 275 -1.44 -19.04 -6.80
C GLY A 275 -1.90 -19.70 -5.50
N SER A 276 -2.72 -19.00 -4.72
CA SER A 276 -3.33 -19.56 -3.51
C SER A 276 -4.53 -20.50 -3.76
N GLN A 277 -4.73 -20.99 -4.99
CA GLN A 277 -5.85 -21.87 -5.36
C GLN A 277 -7.24 -21.32 -4.98
N GLY A 278 -7.40 -20.00 -5.08
CA GLY A 278 -8.62 -19.28 -4.77
C GLY A 278 -8.82 -18.94 -3.29
N GLN A 279 -7.87 -19.24 -2.39
CA GLN A 279 -7.98 -18.88 -0.98
C GLN A 279 -7.86 -17.38 -0.73
N THR A 280 -7.00 -16.69 -1.48
CA THR A 280 -6.99 -15.22 -1.50
C THR A 280 -8.18 -14.71 -2.29
N GLU A 281 -8.99 -13.84 -1.68
CA GLU A 281 -10.15 -13.23 -2.31
C GLU A 281 -9.78 -12.49 -3.61
N ARG A 282 -10.55 -12.72 -4.68
CA ARG A 282 -10.24 -12.20 -6.02
C ARG A 282 -10.11 -10.68 -6.09
N PHE A 283 -10.87 -9.97 -5.25
CA PHE A 283 -10.81 -8.52 -5.11
C PHE A 283 -10.38 -8.13 -3.71
N PHE A 284 -9.33 -8.78 -3.19
CA PHE A 284 -8.82 -8.46 -1.87
C PHE A 284 -8.47 -6.95 -1.75
N PRO A 285 -8.65 -6.37 -0.55
CA PRO A 285 -8.38 -4.96 -0.27
C PRO A 285 -6.95 -4.51 -0.59
N PHE A 286 -6.84 -3.36 -1.26
CA PHE A 286 -5.56 -2.73 -1.57
C PHE A 286 -5.50 -1.31 -1.00
N GLY A 287 -4.70 -1.11 0.04
CA GLY A 287 -4.47 0.19 0.65
C GLY A 287 -3.23 0.85 0.08
N PHE A 288 -3.22 2.16 -0.10
CA PHE A 288 -2.01 2.88 -0.46
C PHE A 288 -1.87 4.24 0.22
N VAL A 289 -0.65 4.76 0.22
CA VAL A 289 -0.34 6.08 0.78
C VAL A 289 -0.16 7.08 -0.35
N GLN A 290 -0.97 8.15 -0.32
CA GLN A 290 -0.76 9.28 -1.21
C GLN A 290 0.59 9.92 -0.91
N LEU A 291 1.34 10.32 -1.94
CA LEU A 291 2.64 10.95 -1.71
C LEU A 291 2.53 12.18 -0.80
N SER A 292 3.48 12.28 0.13
CA SER A 292 3.64 13.46 0.99
C SER A 292 4.28 14.60 0.22
N SER A 293 4.98 15.53 0.88
CA SER A 293 5.63 16.67 0.25
C SER A 293 7.12 16.46 0.03
N TYR A 294 7.68 17.16 -0.95
CA TYR A 294 9.11 17.14 -1.23
C TYR A 294 9.63 18.57 -1.42
N LEU A 295 10.73 18.91 -0.76
CA LEU A 295 11.46 20.15 -1.05
C LEU A 295 12.35 19.91 -2.26
N SER A 296 11.93 20.39 -3.43
CA SER A 296 12.82 20.51 -4.58
C SER A 296 13.42 21.92 -4.63
N ASN A 297 14.54 22.07 -5.33
CA ASN A 297 15.07 23.39 -5.69
C ASN A 297 14.37 24.00 -6.92
N ASP A 298 13.50 23.22 -7.57
CA ASP A 298 12.74 23.63 -8.76
C ASP A 298 11.26 23.75 -8.40
N ASN A 299 10.84 24.98 -8.10
CA ASN A 299 9.48 25.30 -7.68
C ASN A 299 8.44 25.16 -8.82
N SER A 300 8.85 24.80 -10.04
CA SER A 300 7.96 24.73 -11.21
C SER A 300 7.54 23.32 -11.61
N ASP A 301 8.01 22.28 -10.93
CA ASP A 301 7.70 20.89 -11.28
C ASP A 301 6.38 20.40 -10.64
N ASP A 302 5.42 20.05 -11.49
CA ASP A 302 4.13 19.44 -11.13
C ASP A 302 4.26 17.92 -10.85
N GLY A 303 5.47 17.37 -10.67
CA GLY A 303 5.73 15.94 -10.50
C GLY A 303 4.95 15.27 -9.38
N PHE A 304 5.08 15.73 -8.13
CA PHE A 304 4.33 15.17 -7.01
C PHE A 304 2.81 15.35 -7.13
N PRO A 305 2.26 16.56 -7.42
CA PRO A 305 0.81 16.70 -7.52
C PRO A 305 0.21 15.85 -8.64
N GLN A 306 0.90 15.67 -9.78
CA GLN A 306 0.47 14.76 -10.83
C GLN A 306 0.50 13.30 -10.36
N ILE A 307 1.56 12.83 -9.70
CA ILE A 307 1.57 11.46 -9.15
C ILE A 307 0.47 11.28 -8.10
N ARG A 308 0.22 12.25 -7.19
CA ARG A 308 -0.88 12.16 -6.21
C ARG A 308 -2.23 11.98 -6.89
N TRP A 309 -2.44 12.63 -8.03
CA TRP A 309 -3.65 12.48 -8.85
C TRP A 309 -3.70 11.10 -9.54
N HIS A 310 -2.62 10.71 -10.21
CA HIS A 310 -2.50 9.43 -10.91
C HIS A 310 -2.58 8.21 -9.98
N GLN A 311 -2.19 8.34 -8.71
CA GLN A 311 -2.38 7.31 -7.67
C GLN A 311 -3.86 6.94 -7.47
N THR A 312 -4.79 7.79 -7.88
CA THR A 312 -6.25 7.54 -7.84
C THR A 312 -6.81 7.16 -9.21
N ALA A 313 -5.97 6.85 -10.19
CA ALA A 313 -6.34 6.64 -11.58
C ALA A 313 -7.11 7.82 -12.20
N ASP A 314 -6.79 9.04 -11.75
CA ASP A 314 -7.37 10.32 -12.15
C ASP A 314 -8.83 10.54 -11.70
N PHE A 315 -9.23 9.97 -10.56
CA PHE A 315 -10.56 10.18 -9.97
C PHE A 315 -10.55 11.09 -8.73
N GLY A 316 -9.38 11.40 -8.16
CA GLY A 316 -9.22 12.17 -6.91
C GLY A 316 -9.58 11.40 -5.64
N SER A 317 -10.18 10.23 -5.77
CA SER A 317 -10.63 9.40 -4.64
C SER A 317 -10.60 7.92 -4.99
N VAL A 318 -10.58 7.10 -3.94
CA VAL A 318 -10.69 5.64 -3.99
C VAL A 318 -11.58 5.14 -2.84
N PRO A 319 -12.36 4.06 -3.02
CA PRO A 319 -12.44 3.23 -4.22
C PRO A 319 -13.12 3.96 -5.39
N ASN A 320 -12.78 3.56 -6.62
CA ASN A 320 -13.38 4.10 -7.83
C ASN A 320 -13.56 2.98 -8.88
N LEU A 321 -14.09 3.33 -10.06
CA LEU A 321 -14.41 2.35 -11.12
C LEU A 321 -13.21 1.57 -11.64
N LYS A 322 -11.99 2.14 -11.61
CA LYS A 322 -10.76 1.47 -12.02
C LYS A 322 -10.09 0.71 -10.88
N MET A 323 -10.34 1.11 -9.64
CA MET A 323 -9.69 0.58 -8.45
C MET A 323 -10.74 0.21 -7.37
N PRO A 324 -11.57 -0.82 -7.60
CA PRO A 324 -12.53 -1.27 -6.60
C PRO A 324 -11.80 -1.86 -5.37
N ASN A 325 -12.44 -1.87 -4.20
CA ASN A 325 -11.88 -2.38 -2.95
C ASN A 325 -10.50 -1.80 -2.61
N THR A 326 -10.33 -0.50 -2.84
CA THR A 326 -9.10 0.21 -2.49
C THR A 326 -9.37 1.34 -1.49
N PHE A 327 -8.35 1.70 -0.72
CA PHE A 327 -8.41 2.81 0.23
C PHE A 327 -7.08 3.57 0.24
N MET A 328 -7.12 4.84 0.61
CA MET A 328 -5.96 5.73 0.54
C MET A 328 -5.75 6.47 1.85
N ALA A 329 -4.51 6.47 2.34
CA ALA A 329 -4.07 7.41 3.36
C ALA A 329 -3.53 8.67 2.68
N VAL A 330 -4.25 9.78 2.82
CA VAL A 330 -3.73 11.11 2.43
C VAL A 330 -2.52 11.41 3.32
N ALA A 331 -1.39 11.84 2.76
CA ALA A 331 -0.18 12.17 3.54
C ALA A 331 0.48 13.50 3.16
N MET A 332 -0.12 14.30 2.27
CA MET A 332 0.44 15.59 1.83
C MET A 332 0.56 16.64 2.95
N ASP A 333 -0.20 16.49 4.04
CA ASP A 333 -0.10 17.32 5.25
C ASP A 333 0.91 16.78 6.28
N LEU A 334 1.58 15.66 6.00
CA LEU A 334 2.54 15.03 6.90
C LEU A 334 3.99 15.35 6.50
N CYS A 335 4.22 16.54 5.95
CA CYS A 335 5.53 16.97 5.48
C CYS A 335 6.55 17.10 6.63
N ASP A 336 7.83 16.91 6.33
CA ASP A 336 8.91 17.00 7.32
C ASP A 336 10.14 17.67 6.71
N ARG A 337 10.20 19.00 6.85
CA ARG A 337 11.27 19.81 6.25
C ARG A 337 12.66 19.41 6.75
N ASN A 338 12.72 18.93 7.99
CA ASN A 338 13.94 18.69 8.75
C ASN A 338 14.17 17.18 8.95
N SER A 339 13.60 16.33 8.11
CA SER A 339 13.87 14.91 8.17
C SER A 339 15.36 14.66 7.90
N PRO A 340 16.07 13.94 8.80
CA PRO A 340 17.48 13.60 8.60
C PRO A 340 17.67 12.61 7.43
N PHE A 341 16.57 12.05 6.92
CA PHE A 341 16.57 11.16 5.77
C PHE A 341 16.21 11.91 4.48
N GLY A 342 16.09 13.24 4.52
CA GLY A 342 15.64 14.08 3.42
C GLY A 342 14.14 14.37 3.51
N SER A 343 13.72 15.56 3.05
CA SER A 343 12.34 16.05 3.19
C SER A 343 11.27 15.15 2.57
N ILE A 344 11.68 14.32 1.61
CA ILE A 344 10.87 13.30 0.95
C ILE A 344 10.48 12.12 1.87
N HIS A 345 11.18 11.95 2.99
CA HIS A 345 11.00 10.86 3.94
C HIS A 345 10.42 11.37 5.27
N PRO A 346 9.11 11.66 5.34
CA PRO A 346 8.49 12.15 6.55
C PRO A 346 8.46 11.11 7.67
N ARG A 347 8.76 11.55 8.90
CA ARG A 347 8.89 10.67 10.08
C ARG A 347 7.58 10.37 10.81
N ASP A 348 6.48 11.07 10.51
CA ASP A 348 5.14 10.77 11.07
C ASP A 348 4.48 9.58 10.35
N LYS A 349 5.06 8.38 10.51
CA LYS A 349 4.48 7.14 9.99
C LYS A 349 3.31 6.65 10.83
N GLU A 350 3.19 7.10 12.08
CA GLU A 350 2.06 6.79 12.95
C GLU A 350 0.75 7.28 12.36
N THR A 351 0.71 8.55 11.91
CA THR A 351 -0.50 9.10 11.29
C THR A 351 -0.79 8.46 9.94
N VAL A 352 0.24 8.14 9.14
CA VAL A 352 0.08 7.38 7.88
C VAL A 352 -0.59 6.02 8.15
N ALA A 353 -0.04 5.24 9.07
CA ALA A 353 -0.55 3.91 9.40
C ALA A 353 -1.95 3.95 10.02
N TYR A 354 -2.24 4.95 10.85
CA TYR A 354 -3.58 5.16 11.40
C TYR A 354 -4.61 5.45 10.32
N ARG A 355 -4.29 6.29 9.33
CA ARG A 355 -5.18 6.57 8.18
C ARG A 355 -5.41 5.33 7.32
N LEU A 356 -4.38 4.51 7.09
CA LEU A 356 -4.51 3.21 6.42
C LEU A 356 -5.40 2.25 7.23
N HIS A 357 -5.25 2.21 8.55
CA HIS A 357 -6.06 1.39 9.45
C HIS A 357 -7.55 1.74 9.38
N LEU A 358 -7.90 3.03 9.37
CA LEU A 358 -9.28 3.47 9.17
C LEU A 358 -9.84 2.98 7.82
N GLY A 359 -9.04 3.09 6.76
CA GLY A 359 -9.40 2.60 5.42
C GLY A 359 -9.62 1.09 5.39
N ALA A 360 -8.73 0.31 6.02
CA ALA A 360 -8.87 -1.13 6.13
C ALA A 360 -10.15 -1.51 6.90
N ARG A 361 -10.45 -0.88 8.03
CA ARG A 361 -11.68 -1.14 8.79
C ARG A 361 -12.94 -0.91 7.95
N ALA A 362 -13.00 0.19 7.21
CA ALA A 362 -14.13 0.51 6.36
C ALA A 362 -14.26 -0.41 5.13
N VAL A 363 -13.14 -0.64 4.42
CA VAL A 363 -13.14 -1.33 3.11
C VAL A 363 -12.89 -2.84 3.24
N ALA A 364 -11.93 -3.27 4.05
CA ALA A 364 -11.56 -4.67 4.22
C ALA A 364 -12.42 -5.44 5.22
N TYR A 365 -12.87 -4.76 6.27
CA TYR A 365 -13.67 -5.34 7.35
C TYR A 365 -15.13 -4.89 7.34
N GLY A 366 -15.50 -3.99 6.42
CA GLY A 366 -16.88 -3.60 6.18
C GLY A 366 -17.52 -2.78 7.30
N GLU A 367 -16.72 -2.15 8.17
CA GLU A 367 -17.23 -1.33 9.27
C GLU A 367 -18.02 -0.13 8.73
N LYS A 368 -19.28 -0.03 9.13
CA LYS A 368 -20.20 1.01 8.65
C LYS A 368 -20.06 2.29 9.47
N ASN A 369 -20.30 3.43 8.84
CA ASN A 369 -20.27 4.77 9.44
C ASN A 369 -18.89 5.21 9.98
N LEU A 370 -17.81 4.52 9.60
CA LEU A 370 -16.45 4.93 9.92
C LEU A 370 -15.98 5.99 8.93
N ILE A 371 -15.55 7.15 9.43
CA ILE A 371 -14.97 8.21 8.60
C ILE A 371 -13.50 7.89 8.37
N PHE A 372 -13.15 7.49 7.14
CA PHE A 372 -11.78 7.15 6.74
C PHE A 372 -11.24 7.99 5.57
N GLN A 373 -12.08 8.86 5.00
CA GLN A 373 -11.71 9.80 3.95
C GLN A 373 -11.84 11.23 4.46
N GLY A 374 -11.01 12.12 3.94
CA GLY A 374 -11.19 13.56 4.12
C GLY A 374 -12.31 14.13 3.25
N PRO A 375 -12.70 15.39 3.48
CA PRO A 375 -13.80 16.01 2.76
C PRO A 375 -13.42 16.25 1.30
N LEU A 376 -14.28 15.81 0.39
CA LEU A 376 -14.22 16.07 -1.05
C LEU A 376 -15.51 16.76 -1.48
N PRO A 377 -15.45 17.74 -2.40
CA PRO A 377 -16.66 18.39 -2.90
C PRO A 377 -17.50 17.39 -3.70
N GLU A 378 -18.80 17.38 -3.43
CA GLU A 378 -19.80 16.62 -4.18
C GLU A 378 -20.31 17.43 -5.39
N ASN A 379 -20.44 18.74 -5.22
CA ASN A 379 -20.89 19.65 -6.28
C ASN A 379 -20.06 20.93 -6.29
N ILE A 380 -19.79 21.44 -7.49
CA ILE A 380 -19.06 22.67 -7.73
C ILE A 380 -19.86 23.51 -8.72
N GLU A 381 -20.38 24.64 -8.26
CA GLU A 381 -21.29 25.49 -9.01
C GLU A 381 -20.64 26.85 -9.32
N LEU A 382 -20.64 27.24 -10.60
CA LEU A 382 -20.20 28.55 -11.04
C LEU A 382 -21.30 29.61 -10.89
N LEU A 383 -21.11 30.52 -9.94
CA LEU A 383 -21.98 31.68 -9.72
C LEU A 383 -21.40 32.91 -10.43
N ALA A 384 -21.35 32.88 -11.77
CA ALA A 384 -20.66 33.87 -12.60
C ALA A 384 -21.08 35.33 -12.29
N HIS A 385 -22.38 35.57 -12.09
CA HIS A 385 -22.92 36.90 -11.76
C HIS A 385 -22.43 37.47 -10.41
N LYS A 386 -21.89 36.61 -9.53
CA LYS A 386 -21.31 37.00 -8.23
C LYS A 386 -19.78 36.93 -8.24
N GLY A 387 -19.17 36.45 -9.31
CA GLY A 387 -17.73 36.18 -9.33
C GLY A 387 -17.30 35.13 -8.31
N LEU A 388 -18.14 34.10 -8.09
CA LEU A 388 -17.87 33.04 -7.09
C LEU A 388 -17.96 31.63 -7.69
N LEU A 389 -17.16 30.72 -7.14
CA LEU A 389 -17.40 29.27 -7.21
C LEU A 389 -17.93 28.78 -5.86
N ASN A 390 -19.02 28.01 -5.86
CA ASN A 390 -19.59 27.42 -4.66
C ASN A 390 -19.35 25.90 -4.63
N LEU A 391 -18.64 25.42 -3.61
CA LEU A 391 -18.34 24.02 -3.38
C LEU A 391 -19.26 23.51 -2.27
N THR A 392 -19.97 22.42 -2.54
CA THR A 392 -20.84 21.73 -1.56
C THR A 392 -20.24 20.37 -1.22
N TYR A 393 -20.19 20.05 0.07
CA TYR A 393 -19.62 18.82 0.61
C TYR A 393 -20.71 17.97 1.26
N TYR A 394 -20.77 16.69 0.90
CA TYR A 394 -21.61 15.72 1.60
C TYR A 394 -21.10 15.46 3.03
N GLN A 395 -19.78 15.40 3.19
CA GLN A 395 -19.13 15.28 4.49
C GLN A 395 -19.03 16.65 5.18
N GLN A 396 -18.88 16.65 6.51
CA GLN A 396 -18.55 17.89 7.20
C GLN A 396 -17.14 18.36 6.82
N VAL A 397 -17.00 19.65 6.58
CA VAL A 397 -15.72 20.32 6.30
C VAL A 397 -15.46 21.40 7.35
N GLN A 398 -14.20 21.49 7.76
CA GLN A 398 -13.69 22.56 8.60
C GLN A 398 -12.54 23.26 7.86
N VAL A 399 -12.69 24.57 7.67
CA VAL A 399 -11.60 25.45 7.24
C VAL A 399 -10.77 25.80 8.48
N GLN A 400 -9.60 25.16 8.62
CA GLN A 400 -8.70 25.41 9.76
C GLN A 400 -7.94 26.74 9.60
N ARG A 401 -7.64 27.11 8.35
CA ARG A 401 -6.99 28.37 7.99
C ARG A 401 -7.47 28.83 6.63
N GLN A 402 -7.54 30.13 6.44
CA GLN A 402 -7.68 30.70 5.11
C GLN A 402 -6.33 30.58 4.38
N ASP A 403 -6.42 30.29 3.09
CA ASP A 403 -5.28 30.21 2.19
C ASP A 403 -5.71 30.79 0.84
N ASP A 404 -4.84 31.58 0.23
CA ASP A 404 -5.09 32.32 -1.01
C ASP A 404 -4.46 31.65 -2.24
N LYS A 405 -3.77 30.52 -2.07
CA LYS A 405 -2.97 29.87 -3.12
C LYS A 405 -3.28 28.39 -3.32
N ILE A 406 -3.87 27.72 -2.33
CA ILE A 406 -4.09 26.28 -2.39
C ILE A 406 -5.15 25.87 -3.42
N PHE A 407 -6.09 26.78 -3.70
CA PHE A 407 -7.08 26.62 -4.75
C PHE A 407 -6.61 27.39 -5.98
N GLU A 408 -6.70 26.75 -7.13
CA GLU A 408 -6.40 27.36 -8.41
C GLU A 408 -7.49 27.06 -9.42
N ILE A 409 -7.85 28.05 -10.23
CA ILE A 409 -8.78 27.89 -11.35
C ILE A 409 -8.03 27.91 -12.68
N SER A 410 -8.47 27.10 -13.64
CA SER A 410 -8.04 27.22 -15.03
C SER A 410 -8.82 28.35 -15.68
N CYS A 411 -8.17 29.49 -15.87
CA CYS A 411 -8.74 30.66 -16.52
C CYS A 411 -8.30 30.71 -17.99
N CYS A 412 -9.25 30.63 -18.92
CA CYS A 412 -9.00 30.54 -20.35
C CYS A 412 -9.44 31.80 -21.09
N SER A 413 -8.54 32.36 -21.91
CA SER A 413 -8.80 33.47 -22.83
C SER A 413 -8.06 33.21 -24.15
N ASP A 414 -8.70 33.46 -25.29
CA ASP A 414 -8.08 33.30 -26.63
C ASP A 414 -7.38 31.94 -26.84
N HIS A 415 -8.07 30.85 -26.46
CA HIS A 415 -7.58 29.46 -26.53
C HIS A 415 -6.33 29.14 -25.69
N GLN A 416 -5.93 30.01 -24.78
CA GLN A 416 -4.87 29.74 -23.80
C GLN A 416 -5.45 29.72 -22.40
N CYS A 417 -5.12 28.68 -21.63
CA CYS A 417 -5.54 28.52 -20.24
C CYS A 417 -4.35 28.66 -19.30
N LYS A 418 -4.58 29.29 -18.15
CA LYS A 418 -3.59 29.42 -17.08
C LYS A 418 -4.23 29.09 -15.75
N TRP A 419 -3.50 28.37 -14.91
CA TRP A 419 -3.88 28.16 -13.52
C TRP A 419 -3.61 29.43 -12.73
N LEU A 420 -4.65 29.96 -12.08
CA LEU A 420 -4.59 31.17 -11.27
C LEU A 420 -5.04 30.85 -9.83
N PRO A 421 -4.28 31.26 -8.80
CA PRO A 421 -4.71 31.09 -7.42
C PRO A 421 -5.97 31.91 -7.13
N VAL A 422 -6.87 31.35 -6.32
CA VAL A 422 -8.13 31.98 -5.91
C VAL A 422 -8.34 31.90 -4.40
N PRO A 423 -8.67 33.01 -3.73
CA PRO A 423 -8.86 33.00 -2.29
C PRO A 423 -10.22 32.42 -1.88
N MET A 424 -10.23 31.81 -0.69
CA MET A 424 -11.47 31.45 0.00
C MET A 424 -12.24 32.70 0.43
N SER A 425 -13.56 32.70 0.22
CA SER A 425 -14.44 33.82 0.56
C SER A 425 -15.27 33.54 1.82
N THR A 426 -16.35 32.76 1.71
CA THR A 426 -17.21 32.36 2.84
C THR A 426 -17.24 30.85 2.97
N PHE A 427 -17.36 30.35 4.20
CA PHE A 427 -17.39 28.92 4.49
C PHE A 427 -18.33 28.58 5.64
N SER A 428 -18.86 27.37 5.61
CA SER A 428 -19.71 26.76 6.62
C SER A 428 -19.24 25.33 6.90
N THR A 429 -20.04 24.54 7.63
CA THR A 429 -19.75 23.11 7.88
C THR A 429 -19.95 22.21 6.66
N GLN A 430 -20.56 22.70 5.57
CA GLN A 430 -20.84 21.93 4.34
C GLN A 430 -20.59 22.70 3.05
N THR A 431 -20.28 23.99 3.11
CA THR A 431 -20.05 24.82 1.92
C THR A 431 -18.79 25.64 2.03
N LEU A 432 -18.14 25.85 0.89
CA LEU A 432 -17.00 26.74 0.73
C LEU A 432 -17.18 27.53 -0.57
N THR A 433 -17.03 28.84 -0.52
CA THR A 433 -17.04 29.69 -1.70
C THR A 433 -15.66 30.24 -1.99
N LEU A 434 -15.29 30.30 -3.27
CA LEU A 434 -14.03 30.84 -3.76
C LEU A 434 -14.31 32.10 -4.58
N ASP A 435 -13.49 33.13 -4.41
CA ASP A 435 -13.54 34.36 -5.21
C ASP A 435 -12.74 34.17 -6.50
N ILE A 436 -13.43 34.25 -7.64
CA ILE A 436 -12.84 34.03 -8.97
C ILE A 436 -12.71 35.32 -9.79
N ASN A 437 -12.84 36.49 -9.16
CA ASN A 437 -12.71 37.79 -9.86
C ASN A 437 -11.32 38.04 -10.45
N SER A 438 -10.32 37.22 -10.10
CA SER A 438 -9.00 37.22 -10.74
C SER A 438 -9.02 36.70 -12.18
N CYS A 439 -10.07 35.97 -12.59
CA CYS A 439 -10.22 35.48 -13.96
C CYS A 439 -11.14 36.38 -14.79
N TYR A 440 -10.58 36.96 -15.86
CA TYR A 440 -11.32 37.77 -16.83
C TYR A 440 -11.82 36.96 -18.04
N GLY A 441 -11.49 35.67 -18.09
CA GLY A 441 -11.88 34.74 -19.16
C GLY A 441 -12.92 33.72 -18.69
N THR A 442 -12.95 32.57 -19.35
CA THR A 442 -13.81 31.43 -18.95
C THR A 442 -13.09 30.61 -17.88
N VAL A 443 -13.81 30.26 -16.82
CA VAL A 443 -13.33 29.33 -15.79
C VAL A 443 -13.65 27.90 -16.25
N ASP A 444 -12.62 27.15 -16.62
CA ASP A 444 -12.75 25.80 -17.21
C ASP A 444 -12.62 24.68 -16.18
N ALA A 445 -11.81 24.89 -15.15
CA ALA A 445 -11.56 23.90 -14.11
C ALA A 445 -11.15 24.53 -12.78
N LEU A 446 -11.27 23.76 -11.71
CA LEU A 446 -10.79 24.06 -10.35
C LEU A 446 -9.89 22.93 -9.89
N ARG A 447 -8.78 23.25 -9.23
CA ARG A 447 -7.95 22.28 -8.52
C ARG A 447 -7.61 22.73 -7.10
N TYR A 448 -7.29 21.76 -6.25
CA TYR A 448 -6.92 21.95 -4.85
C TYR A 448 -5.61 21.22 -4.53
N ALA A 449 -4.73 21.90 -3.78
CA ALA A 449 -3.47 21.35 -3.25
C ALA A 449 -2.52 20.82 -4.34
N TRP A 450 -2.43 21.53 -5.46
CA TRP A 450 -1.71 21.11 -6.67
C TRP A 450 -0.25 21.57 -6.75
N THR A 451 0.48 21.47 -5.63
CA THR A 451 1.90 21.83 -5.56
C THR A 451 2.71 20.73 -4.89
N LEU A 452 4.05 20.77 -5.02
CA LEU A 452 4.96 19.84 -4.34
C LEU A 452 4.78 19.88 -2.81
N TRP A 453 4.47 21.06 -2.26
CA TRP A 453 4.33 21.33 -0.82
C TRP A 453 3.06 22.15 -0.57
N PRO A 454 1.87 21.52 -0.54
CA PRO A 454 0.60 22.24 -0.50
C PRO A 454 0.28 22.88 0.85
N CYS A 455 0.83 22.33 1.95
CA CYS A 455 0.62 22.86 3.28
C CYS A 455 1.73 22.41 4.24
N GLU A 456 1.85 23.13 5.36
CA GLU A 456 2.73 22.76 6.46
C GLU A 456 2.18 21.58 7.28
N TYR A 457 3.05 20.98 8.09
CA TYR A 457 2.74 19.79 8.88
C TYR A 457 1.45 19.96 9.70
N LYS A 458 0.44 19.16 9.39
CA LYS A 458 -0.92 19.16 9.95
C LYS A 458 -1.61 20.53 9.91
N GLN A 459 -1.31 21.33 8.89
CA GLN A 459 -1.82 22.69 8.71
C GLN A 459 -2.41 22.91 7.32
N CYS A 460 -2.97 21.87 6.72
CA CYS A 460 -3.78 22.03 5.51
C CYS A 460 -5.04 22.88 5.79
N PRO A 461 -5.53 23.64 4.81
CA PRO A 461 -6.73 24.47 4.99
C PRO A 461 -7.99 23.68 5.29
N LEU A 462 -8.18 22.52 4.65
CA LEU A 462 -9.42 21.75 4.74
C LEU A 462 -9.24 20.41 5.43
N TYR A 463 -10.03 20.19 6.47
CA TYR A 463 -10.08 18.94 7.24
C TYR A 463 -11.51 18.53 7.53
N HIS A 464 -11.73 17.24 7.77
CA HIS A 464 -12.93 16.77 8.46
C HIS A 464 -12.83 17.13 9.96
N PRO A 465 -13.85 17.74 10.58
CA PRO A 465 -13.75 18.31 11.93
C PRO A 465 -13.47 17.29 13.04
N SER A 466 -14.08 16.09 12.99
CA SER A 466 -13.92 15.08 14.05
C SER A 466 -12.76 14.12 13.83
N SER A 467 -12.62 13.57 12.62
CA SER A 467 -11.56 12.60 12.30
C SER A 467 -10.20 13.25 12.07
N THR A 468 -10.14 14.58 11.85
CA THR A 468 -8.92 15.33 11.51
C THR A 468 -8.21 14.80 10.24
N LEU A 469 -9.00 14.24 9.32
CA LEU A 469 -8.52 13.81 8.01
C LEU A 469 -8.50 14.99 7.03
N PRO A 470 -7.38 15.26 6.34
CA PRO A 470 -7.27 16.36 5.38
C PRO A 470 -8.04 16.03 4.10
N ALA A 471 -8.59 17.05 3.45
CA ALA A 471 -9.09 16.92 2.08
C ALA A 471 -7.94 16.47 1.15
N PRO A 472 -8.11 15.44 0.30
CA PRO A 472 -7.12 15.08 -0.70
C PRO A 472 -7.05 16.14 -1.83
N PRO A 473 -5.96 16.19 -2.62
CA PRO A 473 -5.90 16.99 -3.83
C PRO A 473 -6.95 16.50 -4.83
N PHE A 474 -7.53 17.43 -5.57
CA PHE A 474 -8.48 17.11 -6.63
C PHE A 474 -8.39 18.11 -7.77
N ILE A 475 -8.86 17.70 -8.94
CA ILE A 475 -9.21 18.56 -10.07
C ILE A 475 -10.65 18.29 -10.47
N ALA A 476 -11.39 19.34 -10.81
CA ALA A 476 -12.78 19.27 -11.24
C ALA A 476 -12.96 20.19 -12.45
N PHE A 477 -13.51 19.65 -13.53
CA PHE A 477 -13.86 20.43 -14.71
C PHE A 477 -15.23 21.06 -14.52
N ILE A 478 -15.33 22.35 -14.83
CA ILE A 478 -16.57 23.11 -14.80
C ILE A 478 -17.26 22.86 -16.14
N LEU A 479 -18.07 21.81 -16.23
CA LEU A 479 -18.77 21.46 -17.47
C LEU A 479 -19.70 22.61 -17.90
N ASP A 480 -19.63 22.95 -19.19
CA ASP A 480 -20.36 24.05 -19.82
C ASP A 480 -21.83 24.13 -19.36
N GLN A 481 -22.21 25.35 -18.97
CA GLN A 481 -23.59 25.78 -19.00
C GLN A 481 -24.06 25.66 -20.44
N VAL A 482 -24.98 24.72 -20.72
CA VAL A 482 -25.81 24.82 -21.93
C VAL A 482 -26.53 26.17 -21.83
N PRO A 483 -26.27 27.15 -22.71
CA PRO A 483 -27.17 28.28 -22.84
C PRO A 483 -28.41 27.72 -23.52
N GLY A 484 -29.49 27.57 -22.77
CA GLY A 484 -30.78 27.33 -23.36
C GLY A 484 -31.14 28.52 -24.25
N HIS A 485 -31.06 28.34 -25.57
CA HIS A 485 -31.87 29.04 -26.56
C HIS A 485 -32.13 28.16 -27.77
#